data_AF-A0A9Q2RRF3-F1
#
_entry.id   AF-A0A9Q2RRF3-F1
#
_cell.length_a   1.000
_cell.length_b   1.000
_cell.length_c   1.000
_cell.angle_alpha   90.00
_cell.angle_beta   90.00
_cell.angle_gamma   90.00
#
_symmetry.space_group_name_H-M   'P 1'
#
loop_
_entity.id
_entity.type
_entity.pdbx_description
1 polymer ?
#
loop_
_entity_poly.entity_id
_entity_poly.type
_entity_poly.pdbx_seq_one_letter_code
_entity_poly.pdbx_strand_id
1 'polypeptide(L)'
;MALHWIALMIILPFAGAFIYAGIHEYLRYNSQGKASYGLVYNEETGTTHVTGIAEDEEAYDPEDFDPNDYTNPEARTGPEDADRDKS
;
A
#
# COMPACT_ATOMS: atom_id res chain seq x y z
N MET A 1 22.77 39.96 -0.84
CA MET A 1 23.21 38.87 -1.75
C MET A 1 23.41 37.54 -1.03
N ALA A 2 24.11 37.48 0.12
CA ALA A 2 24.38 36.22 0.83
C ALA A 2 23.13 35.42 1.26
N LEU A 3 22.03 36.10 1.63
CA LEU A 3 20.79 35.45 2.08
C LEU A 3 20.14 34.57 0.98
N HIS A 4 20.21 35.01 -0.29
CA HIS A 4 19.65 34.24 -1.41
C HIS A 4 20.38 32.91 -1.62
N TRP A 5 21.70 32.88 -1.41
CA TRP A 5 22.50 31.66 -1.54
C TRP A 5 22.23 30.66 -0.42
N ILE A 6 22.06 31.14 0.81
CA ILE A 6 21.68 30.29 1.95
C ILE A 6 20.28 29.70 1.72
N ALA A 7 19.32 30.51 1.29
CA ALA A 7 17.98 30.03 0.96
C ALA A 7 18.01 28.96 -0.15
N LEU A 8 18.81 29.16 -1.20
CA LEU A 8 18.95 28.21 -2.29
C LEU A 8 19.55 26.89 -1.81
N MET A 9 20.60 26.91 -0.98
CA MET A 9 21.19 25.69 -0.41
C MET A 9 20.22 24.92 0.49
N ILE A 10 19.35 25.61 1.22
CA ILE A 10 18.33 24.98 2.06
C ILE A 10 17.23 24.35 1.20
N ILE A 11 16.77 25.04 0.15
CA ILE A 11 15.64 24.58 -0.68
C ILE A 11 16.05 23.48 -1.66
N LEU A 12 17.28 23.53 -2.20
CA LEU A 12 17.77 22.62 -3.23
C LEU A 12 17.58 21.12 -2.91
N PRO A 13 17.92 20.59 -1.71
CA PRO A 13 17.72 19.18 -1.41
C PRO A 13 16.25 18.77 -1.44
N PHE A 14 15.34 19.62 -0.95
CA PHE A 14 13.90 19.36 -1.00
C PHE A 14 13.40 19.42 -2.44
N ALA A 15 13.75 20.46 -3.18
CA ALA A 15 13.37 20.60 -4.57
C ALA A 15 13.82 19.38 -5.39
N GLY A 16 15.05 18.90 -5.19
CA GLY A 16 15.55 17.68 -5.80
C GLY A 16 14.74 16.44 -5.44
N ALA A 17 14.42 16.25 -4.16
CA ALA A 17 13.60 15.13 -3.70
C ALA A 17 12.18 15.16 -4.31
N PHE A 18 11.53 16.33 -4.34
CA PHE A 18 10.19 16.49 -4.93
C PHE A 18 10.18 16.27 -6.45
N ILE A 19 11.19 16.78 -7.16
CA ILE A 19 11.33 16.55 -8.61
C ILE A 19 11.53 15.05 -8.88
N TYR A 20 12.42 14.40 -8.13
CA TYR A 20 12.66 12.98 -8.26
C TYR A 20 11.40 12.16 -7.98
N ALA A 21 10.71 12.44 -6.87
CA ALA A 21 9.47 11.75 -6.51
C ALA A 21 8.39 11.95 -7.57
N GLY A 22 8.25 13.17 -8.12
CA GLY A 22 7.29 13.45 -9.19
C GLY A 22 7.60 12.69 -10.48
N ILE A 23 8.87 12.64 -10.90
CA ILE A 23 9.28 11.84 -12.07
C ILE A 23 9.05 10.35 -11.80
N HIS A 24 9.42 9.87 -10.62
CA HIS A 24 9.25 8.47 -10.24
C HIS A 24 7.76 8.07 -10.24
N GLU A 25 6.90 8.90 -9.66
CA GLU A 25 5.45 8.66 -9.63
C GLU A 25 4.82 8.77 -11.02
N TYR A 26 5.28 9.69 -11.87
CA TYR A 26 4.82 9.77 -13.25
C TYR A 26 5.17 8.51 -14.06
N LEU A 27 6.40 8.00 -13.89
CA LEU A 27 6.82 6.75 -14.51
C LEU A 27 6.02 5.56 -13.96
N ARG A 28 5.83 5.50 -12.63
CA ARG A 28 5.00 4.48 -11.97
C ARG A 28 3.57 4.49 -12.51
N TYR A 29 2.94 5.67 -12.57
CA TYR A 29 1.58 5.84 -13.07
C TYR A 29 1.42 5.32 -14.51
N ASN A 30 2.39 5.58 -15.39
CA ASN A 30 2.36 5.07 -16.76
C ASN A 30 2.58 3.55 -16.86
N SER A 31 3.27 2.94 -15.90
CA SER A 31 3.55 1.49 -15.91
C SER A 31 2.50 0.65 -15.17
N GLN A 32 1.94 1.16 -14.07
CA GLN A 32 1.08 0.43 -13.13
C GLN A 32 -0.34 0.98 -13.05
N GLY A 33 -0.65 2.07 -13.75
CA GLY A 33 -1.97 2.71 -13.68
C GLY A 33 -2.19 3.48 -12.37
N LYS A 34 -3.47 3.71 -12.01
CA LYS A 34 -3.79 4.33 -10.72
C LYS A 34 -3.44 3.33 -9.63
N ALA A 35 -2.81 3.80 -8.55
CA ALA A 35 -2.70 3.01 -7.35
C ALA A 35 -3.73 3.50 -6.33
N SER A 36 -4.41 2.55 -5.69
CA SER A 36 -5.08 2.81 -4.42
C SER A 36 -4.06 2.65 -3.30
N TYR A 37 -4.07 3.56 -2.34
CA TYR A 37 -3.25 3.39 -1.15
C TYR A 37 -3.99 2.52 -0.15
N GLY A 38 -3.36 1.43 0.28
CA GLY A 38 -3.97 0.45 1.17
C GLY A 38 -2.95 -0.29 2.02
N LEU A 39 -3.45 -1.18 2.88
CA LEU A 39 -2.63 -2.08 3.68
C LEU A 39 -2.19 -3.27 2.81
N VAL A 40 -0.92 -3.65 2.92
CA VAL A 40 -0.36 -4.86 2.32
C VAL A 40 0.32 -5.67 3.41
N TYR A 41 0.03 -6.97 3.43
CA TYR A 41 0.65 -7.92 4.36
C TYR A 41 1.95 -8.49 3.76
N ASN A 42 3.02 -8.45 4.54
CA ASN A 42 4.32 -9.00 4.18
C ASN A 42 4.52 -10.35 4.91
N GLU A 43 4.41 -11.45 4.17
CA GLU A 43 4.51 -12.81 4.72
C GLU A 43 5.89 -13.14 5.32
N GLU A 44 6.96 -12.56 4.76
CA GLU A 44 8.34 -12.84 5.20
C GLU A 44 8.60 -12.30 6.60
N THR A 45 8.04 -11.12 6.92
CA THR A 45 8.23 -10.44 8.21
C THR A 45 7.04 -10.60 9.15
N GLY A 46 5.88 -11.04 8.63
CA GLY A 46 4.62 -11.08 9.37
C GLY A 46 4.11 -9.68 9.73
N THR A 47 4.40 -8.65 8.93
CA THR A 47 4.00 -7.27 9.21
C THR A 47 3.10 -6.70 8.12
N THR A 48 2.22 -5.78 8.48
CA THR A 48 1.37 -5.06 7.52
C THR A 48 1.85 -3.62 7.39
N HIS A 49 1.94 -3.10 6.17
CA HIS A 49 2.38 -1.73 5.90
C HIS A 49 1.50 -1.04 4.84
N VAL A 50 1.42 0.29 4.91
CA VAL A 50 0.71 1.09 3.91
C VAL A 50 1.60 1.31 2.70
N THR A 51 1.11 0.96 1.52
CA THR A 51 1.79 1.18 0.24
C THR A 51 0.79 1.47 -0.88
N GLY A 52 1.29 1.84 -2.06
CA GLY A 52 0.48 1.86 -3.27
C GLY A 52 0.22 0.44 -3.75
N ILE A 53 -1.06 0.14 -4.00
CA ILE A 53 -1.57 -1.14 -4.48
C ILE A 53 -2.04 -0.91 -5.91
N ALA A 54 -1.54 -1.73 -6.83
CA ALA A 54 -1.92 -1.65 -8.25
C ALA A 54 -3.41 -2.02 -8.43
N GLU A 55 -4.04 -1.60 -9.52
CA GLU A 55 -5.46 -1.88 -9.78
C GLU A 55 -5.79 -3.39 -9.84
N ASP A 56 -4.80 -4.23 -10.13
CA ASP A 56 -4.89 -5.69 -10.19
C ASP A 56 -4.53 -6.39 -8.86
N GLU A 57 -4.11 -5.64 -7.86
CA GLU A 57 -3.80 -6.15 -6.52
C GLU A 57 -4.90 -5.75 -5.52
N GLU A 58 -5.26 -6.68 -4.63
CA GLU A 58 -6.27 -6.46 -3.61
C GLU A 58 -5.61 -6.01 -2.29
N ALA A 59 -6.22 -5.03 -1.62
CA ALA A 59 -5.72 -4.56 -0.34
C ALA A 59 -5.96 -5.60 0.74
N TYR A 60 -4.97 -5.78 1.63
CA TYR A 60 -5.16 -6.62 2.81
C TYR A 60 -6.18 -5.98 3.75
N ASP A 61 -7.28 -6.69 4.01
CA ASP A 61 -8.26 -6.36 5.04
C ASP A 61 -7.96 -7.16 6.32
N PRO A 62 -7.61 -6.49 7.45
CA PRO A 62 -7.42 -7.16 8.73
C PRO A 62 -8.67 -7.90 9.23
N GLU A 63 -9.86 -7.48 8.82
CA GLU A 63 -11.13 -8.11 9.25
C GLU A 63 -11.37 -9.47 8.57
N ASP A 64 -10.71 -9.73 7.43
CA ASP A 64 -10.75 -11.04 6.75
C ASP A 64 -9.84 -12.08 7.43
N PHE A 65 -8.96 -11.66 8.34
CA PHE A 65 -8.05 -12.57 9.03
C PHE A 65 -8.68 -13.15 10.30
N ASP A 66 -9.01 -14.45 10.28
CA ASP A 66 -9.45 -15.19 11.47
C ASP A 66 -8.30 -16.03 12.08
N PRO A 67 -7.80 -15.71 13.29
CA PRO A 67 -6.82 -16.53 13.99
C PRO A 67 -7.28 -17.97 14.25
N ASN A 68 -8.60 -18.23 14.29
CA ASN A 68 -9.14 -19.56 14.54
C ASN A 68 -8.88 -20.53 13.38
N ASP A 69 -8.61 -20.06 12.16
CA ASP A 69 -8.28 -20.90 10.99
C ASP A 69 -7.02 -21.73 11.19
N TYR A 70 -6.08 -21.23 11.98
CA TYR A 70 -4.85 -21.95 12.34
C TYR A 70 -5.08 -22.96 13.46
N THR A 71 -6.10 -22.75 14.29
CA THR A 71 -6.42 -23.60 15.44
C THR A 71 -7.35 -24.75 15.04
N ASN A 72 -8.24 -24.53 14.06
CA ASN A 72 -9.19 -25.53 13.59
C ASN A 72 -9.25 -25.58 12.05
N PRO A 73 -8.46 -26.44 11.39
CA PRO A 73 -8.42 -26.53 9.92
C PRO A 73 -9.76 -26.99 9.29
N GLU A 74 -10.72 -27.48 10.09
CA GLU A 74 -12.07 -27.84 9.63
C GLU A 74 -13.05 -26.66 9.60
N ALA A 75 -12.68 -25.49 10.13
CA ALA A 75 -13.53 -24.30 10.22
C ALA A 75 -13.47 -23.37 8.99
N ARG A 76 -12.73 -23.74 7.93
CA ARG A 76 -12.59 -22.95 6.70
C ARG A 76 -13.94 -22.80 5.98
N THR A 77 -14.74 -21.81 6.37
CA THR A 77 -15.89 -21.32 5.59
C THR A 77 -15.39 -20.19 4.71
N GLY A 78 -15.28 -20.44 3.41
CA GLY A 78 -14.93 -19.40 2.45
C GLY A 78 -16.04 -18.35 2.33
N PRO A 79 -15.77 -17.20 1.69
CA PRO A 79 -16.76 -16.14 1.47
C PRO A 79 -17.99 -16.58 0.66
N GLU A 80 -17.96 -17.77 0.04
CA GLU A 80 -19.08 -18.36 -0.69
C GLU A 80 -20.19 -18.94 0.21
N ASP A 81 -19.92 -19.22 1.49
CA ASP A 81 -20.87 -19.88 2.39
C ASP A 81 -21.74 -18.91 3.21
N ALA A 82 -21.39 -17.62 3.28
CA ALA A 82 -22.12 -16.62 4.07
C ALA A 82 -23.45 -16.17 3.43
N ASP A 83 -23.67 -16.44 2.14
CA ASP A 83 -24.88 -16.03 1.40
C ASP A 83 -25.99 -17.10 1.38
N ARG A 84 -25.71 -18.34 1.82
CA ARG A 84 -26.70 -19.44 1.82
C ARG A 84 -27.59 -19.53 3.06
N ASP A 85 -27.25 -18.84 4.14
CA ASP A 85 -27.98 -18.96 5.43
C ASP A 85 -29.06 -17.89 5.64
N LYS A 86 -29.39 -17.09 4.60
CA LYS A 86 -30.45 -16.07 4.64
C LYS A 86 -31.67 -16.38 3.77
N SER A 87 -31.94 -17.66 3.45
CA SER A 87 -33.18 -18.08 2.76
C SER A 87 -34.18 -18.80 3.66
#